data_AF-A0A392NEV4-F1
#
_entry.id   AF-A0A392NEV4-F1
#
_cell.length_a   1.000
_cell.length_b   1.000
_cell.length_c   1.000
_cell.angle_alpha   90.00
_cell.angle_beta   90.00
_cell.angle_gamma   90.00
#
_symmetry.space_group_name_H-M   'P 1'
#
loop_
_entity.id
_entity.type
_entity.pdbx_description
1 polymer ?
#
loop_
_entity_poly.entity_id
_entity_poly.type
_entity_poly.pdbx_seq_one_letter_code
_entity_poly.pdbx_strand_id
1 'polypeptide(L)'
;MILVSSDVGISYPDVTLVIQVGIPSDREQYIHRLGRTGREGKEGEGILLIAPWEEYFLNKIKDLPLEKFPLPDLDPQAQLKIEQSMAKIDNDIKEAAYHAWLCYYNSIMEIGREKTTVAELANRFSESIGLQRPPSLFRKTALKMGLKDIPGIRIRR
;
A
#
# COMPACT_ATOMS: atom_id res chain seq x y z
N MET A 1 16.90 4.22 14.23
CA MET A 1 15.61 3.66 14.69
C MET A 1 14.62 3.82 13.56
N ILE A 2 13.81 2.79 13.26
CA ILE A 2 12.76 2.86 12.22
C ILE A 2 11.43 2.68 12.94
N LEU A 3 10.48 3.56 12.65
CA LEU A 3 9.11 3.47 13.15
C LEU A 3 8.17 3.21 11.98
N VAL A 4 7.28 2.24 12.16
CA VAL A 4 6.21 1.94 11.20
C VAL A 4 4.87 2.24 11.86
N SER A 5 4.03 3.03 11.20
CA SER A 5 2.76 3.50 11.76
C SER A 5 1.72 3.69 10.66
N SER A 6 0.45 3.42 10.96
CA SER A 6 -0.69 4.00 10.23
C SER A 6 -0.93 5.45 10.71
N ASP A 7 -1.93 6.16 10.18
CA ASP A 7 -2.24 7.59 10.42
C ASP A 7 -2.62 7.99 11.86
N VAL A 8 -1.95 7.44 12.87
CA VAL A 8 -2.05 7.88 14.26
C VAL A 8 -1.13 9.09 14.47
N GLY A 9 -1.74 10.20 14.88
CA GLY A 9 -1.08 11.50 15.01
C GLY A 9 -0.12 11.60 16.20
N ILE A 10 0.98 10.85 16.17
CA ILE A 10 2.02 10.91 17.21
C ILE A 10 3.15 11.84 16.75
N SER A 11 3.58 12.71 17.66
CA SER A 11 4.70 13.63 17.42
C SER A 11 5.99 12.95 17.83
N TYR A 12 6.93 12.82 16.89
CA TYR A 12 8.27 12.29 17.16
C TYR A 12 9.27 13.43 16.92
N PRO A 13 10.10 13.79 17.91
CA PRO A 13 11.20 14.70 17.69
C PRO A 13 12.26 14.04 16.79
N ASP A 14 12.96 14.86 15.99
CA ASP A 14 14.16 14.46 15.25
C ASP A 14 13.99 13.35 14.20
N VAL A 15 12.84 13.32 13.51
CA VAL A 15 12.70 12.48 12.31
C VAL A 15 13.52 13.08 11.18
N THR A 16 14.42 12.30 10.58
CA THR A 16 15.26 12.72 9.45
C THR A 16 14.63 12.40 8.10
N LEU A 17 13.95 11.26 8.01
CA LEU A 17 13.36 10.74 6.77
C LEU A 17 11.95 10.23 7.03
N VAL A 18 10.99 10.67 6.21
CA VAL A 18 9.63 10.16 6.17
C VAL A 18 9.42 9.39 4.87
N ILE A 19 9.20 8.08 4.97
CA ILE A 19 8.81 7.25 3.82
C ILE A 19 7.31 6.97 3.93
N GLN A 20 6.56 7.39 2.91
CA GLN A 20 5.13 7.11 2.77
C GLN A 20 4.95 6.02 1.72
N VAL A 21 4.30 4.92 2.09
CA VAL A 21 4.00 3.80 1.17
C VAL A 21 2.50 3.83 0.84
N GLY A 22 2.20 3.93 -0.44
CA GLY A 22 0.84 4.12 -0.95
C GLY A 22 0.35 5.56 -0.78
N ILE A 23 -0.87 5.80 -1.24
CA ILE A 23 -1.47 7.13 -1.22
C ILE A 23 -2.11 7.47 0.13
N PRO A 24 -2.01 8.73 0.60
CA PRO A 24 -2.85 9.23 1.68
C PRO A 24 -4.28 9.49 1.18
N SER A 25 -5.22 9.61 2.12
CA SER A 25 -6.64 9.87 1.81
C SER A 25 -6.85 11.18 1.05
N ASP A 26 -6.06 12.20 1.38
CA ASP A 26 -6.10 13.52 0.76
C ASP A 26 -4.73 14.24 0.85
N ARG A 27 -4.70 15.45 0.31
CA ARG A 27 -3.53 16.33 0.32
C ARG A 27 -3.12 16.77 1.73
N GLU A 28 -4.06 17.10 2.60
CA GLU A 28 -3.75 17.57 3.95
C GLU A 28 -3.07 16.46 4.75
N GLN A 29 -3.54 15.22 4.59
CA GLN A 29 -2.91 14.04 5.16
C GLN A 29 -1.49 13.83 4.63
N TYR A 30 -1.24 14.02 3.33
CA TYR A 30 0.12 13.99 2.78
C TYR A 30 1.04 15.00 3.52
N ILE A 31 0.58 16.24 3.68
CA ILE A 31 1.34 17.31 4.34
C ILE A 31 1.53 17.01 5.83
N HIS A 32 0.52 16.49 6.53
CA HIS A 32 0.61 16.13 7.94
C HIS A 32 1.56 14.95 8.22
N ARG A 33 1.62 13.98 7.29
CA ARG A 33 2.60 12.89 7.32
C ARG A 33 4.01 13.42 7.08
N LEU A 34 4.19 14.29 6.10
CA LEU A 34 5.49 14.88 5.77
C LEU A 34 6.00 15.80 6.90
N GLY A 35 5.12 16.55 7.56
CA GLY A 35 5.45 17.46 8.67
C GLY A 35 5.97 16.79 9.95
N ARG A 36 6.32 15.50 9.90
CA ARG A 36 7.04 14.79 10.96
C ARG A 36 8.55 15.03 10.87
N THR A 37 9.08 15.31 9.68
CA THR A 37 10.49 15.68 9.45
C THR A 37 10.66 17.21 9.33
N GLY A 38 11.91 17.68 9.31
CA GLY A 38 12.23 19.08 8.98
C GLY A 38 11.76 20.12 10.01
N ARG A 39 11.64 19.73 11.28
CA ARG A 39 11.14 20.60 12.36
C ARG A 39 12.23 21.50 12.91
N GLU A 40 11.83 22.68 13.40
CA GLU A 40 12.71 23.64 14.08
C GLU A 40 13.93 24.08 13.24
N GLY A 41 13.76 24.16 11.91
CA GLY A 41 14.84 24.55 11.00
C GLY A 41 15.86 23.46 10.70
N LYS A 42 15.60 22.21 11.13
CA LYS A 42 16.42 21.04 10.75
C LYS A 42 16.11 20.60 9.33
N GLU A 43 17.08 19.98 8.66
CA GLU A 43 16.89 19.32 7.38
C GLU A 43 16.02 18.06 7.54
N GLY A 44 15.26 17.74 6.50
CA GLY A 44 14.36 16.61 6.51
C GLY A 44 13.98 16.18 5.10
N GLU A 45 13.92 14.87 4.89
CA GLU A 45 13.61 14.27 3.59
C GLU A 45 12.27 13.52 3.62
N GLY A 46 11.54 13.57 2.51
CA GLY A 46 10.28 12.89 2.33
C GLY A 46 10.27 12.07 1.04
N ILE A 47 10.04 10.77 1.16
CA ILE A 47 9.89 9.87 0.00
C ILE A 47 8.45 9.38 -0.04
N LEU A 48 7.81 9.51 -1.21
CA LEU A 48 6.48 8.97 -1.49
C LEU A 48 6.62 7.81 -2.48
N LEU A 49 6.38 6.59 -2.01
CA LEU A 49 6.36 5.38 -2.82
C LEU A 49 4.93 5.07 -3.23
N ILE A 50 4.65 5.16 -4.53
CA ILE A 50 3.33 4.87 -5.10
C ILE A 50 3.44 3.83 -6.22
N ALA A 51 2.39 3.04 -6.38
CA ALA A 51 2.23 2.14 -7.49
C ALA A 51 1.70 2.86 -8.75
N PRO A 52 1.85 2.29 -9.96
CA PRO A 52 1.37 2.93 -11.19
C PRO A 52 -0.13 3.27 -11.18
N TRP A 53 -0.96 2.45 -10.56
CA TRP A 53 -2.41 2.68 -10.44
C TRP A 53 -2.79 3.75 -9.41
N GLU A 54 -1.83 4.26 -8.65
CA GLU A 54 -1.99 5.32 -7.65
C GLU A 54 -1.55 6.69 -8.17
N GLU A 55 -0.97 6.77 -9.37
CA GLU A 55 -0.42 8.01 -9.94
C GLU A 55 -1.43 9.15 -10.07
N TYR A 56 -2.73 8.84 -10.14
CA TYR A 56 -3.79 9.86 -10.14
C TYR A 56 -3.70 10.79 -8.91
N PHE A 57 -3.15 10.31 -7.79
CA PHE A 57 -2.96 11.12 -6.58
C PHE A 57 -1.94 12.24 -6.78
N LEU A 58 -0.95 12.08 -7.66
CA LEU A 58 0.04 13.12 -7.96
C LEU A 58 -0.62 14.40 -8.47
N ASN A 59 -1.78 14.30 -9.13
CA ASN A 59 -2.56 15.46 -9.57
C ASN A 59 -3.05 16.32 -8.38
N LYS A 60 -3.26 15.73 -7.20
CA LYS A 60 -3.71 16.43 -5.97
C LYS A 60 -2.57 17.19 -5.27
N ILE A 61 -1.32 16.86 -5.59
CA ILE A 61 -0.11 17.44 -4.99
C ILE A 61 0.86 18.04 -6.02
N LYS A 62 0.40 18.26 -7.26
CA LYS A 62 1.21 18.71 -8.41
C LYS A 62 1.92 20.05 -8.23
N ASP A 63 1.41 20.88 -7.33
CA ASP A 63 1.94 22.20 -6.98
C ASP A 63 3.06 22.14 -5.93
N LEU A 64 3.26 20.97 -5.30
CA LEU A 64 4.37 20.74 -4.40
C LEU A 64 5.65 20.43 -5.20
N PRO A 65 6.84 20.78 -4.71
CA PRO A 65 8.11 20.53 -5.38
C PRO A 65 8.47 19.03 -5.29
N LEU A 66 7.86 18.22 -6.14
CA LEU A 66 8.09 16.79 -6.22
C LEU A 66 9.13 16.48 -7.30
N GLU A 67 10.17 15.76 -6.92
CA GLU A 67 11.14 15.19 -7.85
C GLU A 67 10.82 13.70 -8.08
N LYS A 68 10.69 13.29 -9.34
CA LYS A 68 10.52 11.89 -9.68
C LYS A 68 11.87 11.20 -9.64
N PHE A 69 12.03 10.27 -8.71
CA PHE A 69 13.22 9.45 -8.63
C PHE A 69 13.06 8.17 -9.46
N PRO A 70 14.04 7.78 -10.30
CA PRO A 70 13.98 6.51 -11.01
C PRO A 70 14.01 5.34 -10.03
N LEU A 71 13.36 4.24 -10.37
CA LEU A 71 13.42 3.03 -9.54
C LEU A 71 14.88 2.54 -9.47
N PRO A 72 15.42 2.30 -8.26
CA PRO A 72 16.75 1.75 -8.14
C PRO A 72 16.77 0.31 -8.63
N ASP A 73 17.93 -0.12 -9.15
CA ASP A 73 18.16 -1.54 -9.42
C ASP A 73 18.05 -2.34 -8.12
N LEU A 74 17.24 -3.40 -8.15
CA LEU A 74 17.05 -4.25 -7.00
C LEU A 74 18.26 -5.19 -6.85
N ASP A 75 18.95 -5.09 -5.72
CA ASP A 75 20.01 -6.03 -5.36
C ASP A 75 19.43 -7.46 -5.27
N PRO A 76 19.93 -8.43 -6.07
CA PRO A 76 19.49 -9.82 -6.01
C PRO A 76 19.59 -10.42 -4.60
N GLN A 77 20.56 -9.99 -3.78
CA GLN A 77 20.67 -10.46 -2.40
C GLN A 77 19.55 -9.91 -1.52
N ALA A 78 19.12 -8.66 -1.75
CA ALA A 78 17.99 -8.08 -1.05
C ALA A 78 16.69 -8.81 -1.42
N GLN A 79 16.48 -9.12 -2.70
CA GLN A 79 15.34 -9.92 -3.16
C GLN A 79 15.30 -11.29 -2.47
N LEU A 80 16.42 -12.01 -2.44
CA LEU A 80 16.50 -13.32 -1.78
C LEU A 80 16.18 -13.22 -0.28
N LYS A 81 16.68 -12.18 0.41
CA LYS A 81 16.37 -11.96 1.84
C LYS A 81 14.89 -11.68 2.06
N ILE A 82 14.25 -10.92 1.16
CA ILE A 82 12.81 -10.67 1.20
C ILE A 82 12.05 -11.98 1.02
N GLU A 83 12.36 -12.77 0.00
CA GLU A 83 11.70 -14.06 -0.25
C GLU A 83 11.84 -15.02 0.94
N GLN A 84 13.04 -15.16 1.49
CA GLN A 84 13.30 -15.97 2.68
C GLN A 84 12.54 -15.48 3.92
N SER A 85 12.36 -14.17 4.05
CA SER A 85 11.59 -13.58 5.16
C SER A 85 10.11 -13.81 4.97
N MET A 86 9.59 -13.62 3.75
CA MET A 86 8.19 -13.88 3.40
C MET A 86 7.84 -15.36 3.56
N ALA A 87 8.78 -16.29 3.30
CA ALA A 87 8.57 -17.72 3.54
C ALA A 87 8.38 -18.09 5.01
N LYS A 88 8.89 -17.28 5.95
CA LYS A 88 8.74 -17.49 7.40
C LYS A 88 7.43 -16.94 7.97
N ILE A 89 6.69 -16.14 7.21
CA ILE A 89 5.42 -15.56 7.65
C ILE A 89 4.31 -16.58 7.45
N ASP A 90 3.51 -16.79 8.49
CA ASP A 90 2.36 -17.69 8.48
C ASP A 90 1.33 -17.29 7.41
N ASN A 91 0.74 -18.30 6.77
CA ASN A 91 -0.25 -18.06 5.73
C ASN A 91 -1.46 -17.27 6.23
N ASP A 92 -1.91 -17.46 7.47
CA ASP A 92 -3.03 -16.71 8.04
C ASP A 92 -2.78 -15.20 8.08
N ILE A 93 -1.53 -14.79 8.34
CA ILE A 93 -1.13 -13.36 8.31
C ILE A 93 -1.14 -12.84 6.88
N LYS A 94 -0.66 -13.64 5.92
CA LYS A 94 -0.71 -13.28 4.49
C LYS A 94 -2.15 -13.18 3.98
N GLU A 95 -3.04 -14.07 4.40
CA GLU A 95 -4.46 -14.01 4.06
C GLU A 95 -5.10 -12.74 4.63
N ALA A 96 -4.81 -12.40 5.88
CA ALA A 96 -5.27 -11.16 6.49
C ALA A 96 -4.73 -9.92 5.74
N ALA A 97 -3.46 -9.91 5.35
CA ALA A 97 -2.85 -8.84 4.56
C ALA A 97 -3.52 -8.68 3.19
N TYR A 98 -3.79 -9.79 2.50
CA TYR A 98 -4.54 -9.79 1.23
C TYR A 98 -5.93 -9.19 1.40
N HIS A 99 -6.68 -9.59 2.42
CA HIS A 99 -8.02 -9.05 2.67
C HIS A 99 -8.01 -7.55 3.01
N ALA A 100 -7.03 -7.11 3.82
CA ALA A 100 -6.84 -5.71 4.13
C ALA A 100 -6.51 -4.89 2.87
N TRP A 101 -5.57 -5.37 2.05
CA TRP A 101 -5.18 -4.76 0.78
C TRP A 101 -6.38 -4.66 -0.17
N LEU A 102 -7.11 -5.75 -0.37
CA LEU A 102 -8.28 -5.80 -1.24
C LEU A 102 -9.38 -4.84 -0.75
N CYS A 103 -9.65 -4.81 0.55
CA CYS A 103 -10.64 -3.91 1.13
C CYS A 103 -10.26 -2.44 0.95
N TYR A 104 -8.99 -2.11 1.17
CA TYR A 104 -8.46 -0.77 1.02
C TYR A 104 -8.64 -0.26 -0.41
N TYR A 105 -8.10 -0.97 -1.41
CA TYR A 105 -8.20 -0.53 -2.80
C TYR A 105 -9.62 -0.61 -3.38
N ASN A 106 -10.44 -1.54 -2.90
CA ASN A 106 -11.85 -1.59 -3.28
C ASN A 106 -12.65 -0.37 -2.75
N SER A 107 -12.18 0.27 -1.66
CA SER A 107 -12.82 1.44 -1.06
C SER A 107 -12.40 2.77 -1.71
N ILE A 108 -11.25 2.80 -2.37
CA ILE A 108 -10.75 3.97 -3.09
C ILE A 108 -11.59 4.15 -4.36
N MET A 109 -12.21 5.32 -4.55
CA MET A 109 -13.15 5.53 -5.64
C MET A 109 -12.49 5.40 -7.03
N GLU A 110 -11.29 5.95 -7.18
CA GLU A 110 -10.56 6.00 -8.45
C GLU A 110 -10.13 4.62 -8.95
N ILE A 111 -9.94 3.65 -8.03
CA ILE A 111 -9.49 2.28 -8.34
C ILE A 111 -10.66 1.29 -8.23
N GLY A 112 -11.43 1.41 -7.15
CA GLY A 112 -12.55 0.55 -6.78
C GLY A 112 -13.75 0.59 -7.72
N ARG A 113 -13.82 1.54 -8.66
CA ARG A 113 -14.85 1.56 -9.71
C ARG A 113 -14.74 0.37 -10.65
N GLU A 114 -13.51 -0.04 -10.97
CA GLU A 114 -13.26 -1.16 -11.88
C GLU A 114 -12.92 -2.42 -11.07
N LYS A 115 -13.96 -3.20 -10.75
CA LYS A 115 -13.85 -4.36 -9.85
C LYS A 115 -12.92 -5.44 -10.39
N THR A 116 -12.85 -5.63 -11.70
CA THR A 116 -11.94 -6.58 -12.34
C THR A 116 -10.49 -6.19 -12.11
N THR A 117 -10.13 -4.92 -12.33
CA THR A 117 -8.78 -4.40 -12.06
C THR A 117 -8.39 -4.56 -10.59
N VAL A 118 -9.31 -4.28 -9.66
CA VAL A 118 -9.07 -4.51 -8.23
C VAL A 118 -8.78 -5.99 -7.94
N ALA A 119 -9.53 -6.91 -8.55
CA ALA A 119 -9.31 -8.35 -8.37
C ALA A 119 -7.97 -8.80 -8.95
N GLU A 120 -7.61 -8.32 -10.14
CA GLU A 120 -6.33 -8.61 -10.79
C GLU A 120 -5.15 -8.11 -9.95
N LEU A 121 -5.19 -6.85 -9.49
CA LEU A 121 -4.15 -6.28 -8.66
C LEU A 121 -4.04 -7.01 -7.31
N ALA A 122 -5.18 -7.37 -6.69
CA ALA A 122 -5.17 -8.14 -5.46
C ALA A 122 -4.53 -9.52 -5.65
N ASN A 123 -4.80 -10.17 -6.78
CA ASN A 123 -4.22 -11.48 -7.08
C ASN A 123 -2.71 -11.39 -7.33
N ARG A 124 -2.24 -10.35 -8.03
CA ARG A 124 -0.81 -10.05 -8.14
C ARG A 124 -0.15 -9.80 -6.78
N PHE A 125 -0.85 -9.10 -5.88
CA PHE A 125 -0.39 -8.91 -4.50
C PHE A 125 -0.33 -10.24 -3.72
N SER A 126 -1.33 -11.11 -3.88
CA SER A 126 -1.31 -12.45 -3.29
C SER A 126 -0.08 -13.26 -3.72
N GLU A 127 0.26 -13.22 -5.01
CA GLU A 127 1.44 -13.89 -5.56
C GLU A 127 2.74 -13.28 -4.99
N SER A 128 2.82 -11.95 -4.92
CA SER A 128 4.03 -11.27 -4.43
C SER A 128 4.34 -11.53 -2.96
N ILE A 129 3.32 -11.83 -2.14
CA ILE A 129 3.50 -12.23 -0.74
C ILE A 129 3.70 -13.74 -0.55
N GLY A 130 3.80 -14.50 -1.64
CA GLY A 130 4.13 -15.92 -1.66
C GLY A 130 2.94 -16.84 -1.35
N LEU A 131 1.71 -16.39 -1.57
CA LEU A 131 0.54 -17.28 -1.52
C LEU A 131 0.38 -17.99 -2.87
N GLN A 132 0.20 -19.30 -2.85
CA GLN A 132 0.01 -20.12 -4.06
C GLN A 132 -1.30 -19.80 -4.81
N ARG A 133 -2.29 -19.27 -4.08
CA ARG A 133 -3.59 -18.91 -4.64
C ARG A 133 -4.20 -17.78 -3.83
N PRO A 134 -5.01 -16.90 -4.46
CA PRO A 134 -5.73 -15.85 -3.75
C PRO A 134 -6.61 -16.41 -2.62
N PRO A 135 -6.59 -15.82 -1.42
CA PRO A 135 -7.49 -16.18 -0.31
C PRO A 135 -8.97 -16.03 -0.68
N SER A 136 -9.83 -16.87 -0.10
CA SER A 136 -11.26 -16.81 -0.37
C SER A 136 -11.99 -15.83 0.54
N LEU A 137 -12.94 -15.07 -0.02
CA LEU A 137 -13.86 -14.23 0.73
C LEU A 137 -15.11 -14.99 1.16
N PHE A 138 -15.67 -14.63 2.31
CA PHE A 138 -17.03 -15.05 2.63
C PHE A 138 -18.02 -14.47 1.63
N ARG A 139 -19.02 -15.26 1.23
CA ARG A 139 -20.07 -14.83 0.29
C ARG A 139 -20.73 -13.50 0.69
N LYS A 140 -21.02 -13.32 1.98
CA LYS A 140 -21.60 -12.06 2.50
C LYS A 140 -20.66 -10.87 2.30
N THR A 141 -19.36 -11.06 2.47
CA THR A 141 -18.34 -10.02 2.28
C THR A 141 -18.19 -9.66 0.81
N ALA A 142 -18.08 -10.66 -0.08
CA ALA A 142 -18.00 -10.44 -1.52
C ALA A 142 -19.25 -9.70 -2.05
N LEU A 143 -20.44 -10.06 -1.56
CA LEU A 143 -21.69 -9.35 -1.85
C LEU A 143 -21.63 -7.86 -1.45
N LYS A 144 -21.26 -7.57 -0.20
CA LYS A 144 -21.16 -6.20 0.31
C LYS A 144 -20.13 -5.36 -0.43
N MET A 145 -19.04 -5.98 -0.89
CA MET A 145 -17.96 -5.31 -1.60
C MET A 145 -18.23 -5.14 -3.10
N GLY A 146 -19.31 -5.73 -3.63
CA GLY A 146 -19.60 -5.75 -5.07
C GLY A 146 -18.62 -6.64 -5.86
N LEU A 147 -18.02 -7.62 -5.20
CA LEU A 147 -17.02 -8.55 -5.77
C LEU A 147 -17.59 -9.95 -6.02
N LYS A 148 -18.87 -10.15 -5.73
CA LYS A 148 -19.57 -11.39 -6.04
C LYS A 148 -19.69 -11.49 -7.56
N ASP A 149 -19.15 -12.57 -8.13
CA ASP A 149 -19.14 -12.88 -9.57
C ASP A 149 -18.02 -12.19 -10.38
N ILE A 150 -17.06 -11.51 -9.72
CA ILE A 150 -15.87 -10.97 -10.39
C ILE A 150 -14.85 -12.10 -10.65
N PRO A 151 -14.35 -12.27 -11.89
CA PRO A 151 -13.30 -13.24 -12.20
C PRO A 151 -12.07 -13.03 -11.32
N GLY A 152 -11.45 -14.13 -10.88
CA GLY A 152 -10.27 -14.08 -10.01
C GLY A 152 -10.57 -13.89 -8.52
N ILE A 153 -11.80 -13.54 -8.13
CA ILE A 153 -12.21 -13.52 -6.72
C ILE A 153 -12.72 -14.90 -6.29
N ARG A 154 -12.08 -15.48 -5.27
CA ARG A 154 -12.51 -16.77 -4.70
C ARG A 154 -13.53 -16.53 -3.60
N ILE A 155 -14.62 -17.31 -3.61
CA ILE A 155 -15.70 -17.18 -2.62
C ILE A 155 -15.87 -18.51 -1.90
N ARG A 156 -15.78 -18.49 -0.56
CA ARG A 156 -16.16 -19.61 0.30
C ARG A 156 -17.64 -19.52 0.69
N ARG A 157 -18.26 -20.69 0.81
CA ARG A 157 -19.67 -20.83 1.22
C ARG A 157 -19.89 -20.25 2.61
#